data_AF-A0A081PM72-F1
#
_entry.id   AF-A0A081PM72-F1
#
_cell.length_a   1.000
_cell.length_b   1.000
_cell.length_c   1.000
_cell.angle_alpha   90.00
_cell.angle_beta   90.00
_cell.angle_gamma   90.00
#
_symmetry.space_group_name_H-M   'P 1'
#
loop_
_entity.id
_entity.type
_entity.pdbx_description
1 polymer ?
#
loop_
_entity_poly.entity_id
_entity_poly.type
_entity_poly.pdbx_seq_one_letter_code
_entity_poly.pdbx_strand_id
1 'polypeptide(L)'
;MQIMNGQAPPALDWENIAFMPSPPNVNPIPVPWQSGLGGRKIDDDIINDYKKKDGWELVYNTFNTSQVYNPSYFMLYNKYKGIIRTYFYFVTPSAYPSSNISYLLTLRGAKGPQSPMLNFAAKDIIKVDSNTNEVSQIQAYTVSNTGSWYATDFELAYDKNTSLTDFNDLQLNWSINPNTISQITLNGIETGTISGTVTQNKPELIFSVI
;
A
#
# COMPACT_ATOMS: atom_id res chain seq x y z
N MET A 1 0.51 -8.34 16.51
CA MET A 1 1.01 -6.99 16.25
C MET A 1 1.98 -6.65 17.37
N GLN A 2 3.29 -6.73 17.13
CA GLN A 2 4.29 -6.43 18.15
C GLN A 2 4.41 -4.90 18.24
N ILE A 3 4.16 -4.35 19.43
CA ILE A 3 4.34 -2.92 19.70
C ILE A 3 5.84 -2.67 19.77
N MET A 4 6.39 -1.97 18.77
CA MET A 4 7.79 -1.51 18.79
C MET A 4 7.85 -0.28 19.71
N ASN A 5 8.24 -0.48 20.97
CA ASN A 5 8.39 0.58 21.96
C ASN A 5 9.54 1.51 21.59
N GLY A 6 9.30 2.59 20.84
CA GLY A 6 10.19 3.77 20.73
C GLY A 6 11.68 3.51 20.42
N GLN A 7 12.03 2.31 19.96
CA GLN A 7 13.41 1.90 19.81
C GLN A 7 13.93 2.48 18.49
N ALA A 8 15.12 3.09 18.53
CA ALA A 8 15.73 3.65 17.34
C ALA A 8 15.79 2.57 16.24
N PRO A 9 15.27 2.84 15.03
CA PRO A 9 15.29 1.87 13.96
C PRO A 9 16.74 1.48 13.65
N PRO A 10 17.02 0.20 13.34
CA PRO A 10 18.35 -0.22 12.90
C PRO A 10 18.83 0.64 11.73
N ALA A 11 20.09 1.09 11.79
CA ALA A 11 20.68 1.87 10.72
C ALA A 11 20.67 1.08 9.40
N LEU A 12 20.31 1.76 8.31
CA LEU A 12 20.27 1.19 6.97
C LEU A 12 20.91 2.17 6.00
N ASP A 13 22.00 1.78 5.34
CA ASP A 13 22.56 2.55 4.22
C ASP A 13 22.00 2.03 2.90
N TRP A 14 20.73 2.35 2.65
CA TRP A 14 19.94 1.76 1.57
C TRP A 14 20.56 1.99 0.19
N GLU A 15 21.33 3.06 -0.02
CA GLU A 15 21.87 3.42 -1.33
C GLU A 15 23.03 2.53 -1.79
N ASN A 16 23.72 1.86 -0.85
CA ASN A 16 25.00 1.19 -1.09
C ASN A 16 24.95 -0.32 -0.78
N ILE A 17 23.76 -0.90 -0.76
CA ILE A 17 23.53 -2.33 -0.52
C ILE A 17 22.80 -2.97 -1.71
N ALA A 18 23.10 -4.24 -1.98
CA ALA A 18 22.35 -5.06 -2.94
C ALA A 18 21.21 -5.85 -2.27
N PHE A 19 21.39 -6.19 -0.99
CA PHE A 19 20.45 -6.97 -0.20
C PHE A 19 20.18 -6.29 1.14
N MET A 20 18.93 -6.36 1.57
CA MET A 20 18.52 -5.88 2.90
C MET A 20 19.21 -6.70 4.00
N PRO A 21 19.60 -6.06 5.11
CA PRO A 21 20.13 -6.77 6.26
C PRO A 21 19.12 -7.82 6.76
N SER A 22 19.58 -9.07 6.86
CA SER A 22 18.78 -10.19 7.37
C SER A 22 19.61 -11.06 8.31
N PRO A 23 18.98 -11.82 9.22
CA PRO A 23 19.69 -12.77 10.05
C PRO A 23 20.37 -13.89 9.25
N PRO A 24 21.40 -14.54 9.81
CA PRO A 24 22.03 -15.70 9.18
C PRO A 24 21.00 -16.77 8.81
N ASN A 25 21.18 -17.42 7.66
CA ASN A 25 20.31 -18.48 7.13
C ASN A 25 18.92 -18.04 6.66
N VAL A 26 18.65 -16.73 6.57
CA VAL A 26 17.47 -16.20 5.89
C VAL A 26 17.80 -15.93 4.42
N ASN A 27 16.88 -16.26 3.51
CA ASN A 27 17.03 -15.95 2.09
C ASN A 27 17.30 -14.45 1.91
N PRO A 28 18.37 -14.06 1.18
CA PRO A 28 18.67 -12.66 0.92
C PRO A 28 17.49 -11.96 0.25
N ILE A 29 17.09 -10.82 0.81
CA ILE A 29 16.02 -9.98 0.26
C ILE A 29 16.70 -8.89 -0.57
N PRO A 30 16.63 -8.90 -1.91
CA PRO A 30 17.26 -7.86 -2.70
C PRO A 30 16.51 -6.53 -2.54
N VAL A 31 17.21 -5.42 -2.75
CA VAL A 31 16.63 -4.07 -2.64
C VAL A 31 15.48 -3.84 -3.64
N PRO A 32 14.53 -2.91 -3.37
CA PRO A 32 13.34 -2.70 -4.19
C PRO A 32 13.60 -2.38 -5.67
N TRP A 33 14.73 -1.73 -5.94
CA TRP A 33 15.12 -1.31 -7.28
C TRP A 33 16.01 -2.32 -8.03
N GLN A 34 16.21 -3.51 -7.48
CA GLN A 34 16.90 -4.57 -8.20
C GLN A 34 15.95 -5.31 -9.15
N SER A 35 16.39 -5.57 -10.38
CA SER A 35 15.65 -6.34 -11.37
C SER A 35 15.52 -7.82 -10.99
N GLY A 36 14.41 -8.47 -11.37
CA GLY A 36 14.25 -9.93 -11.30
C GLY A 36 13.43 -10.47 -10.14
N LEU A 37 12.84 -9.60 -9.31
CA LEU A 37 11.84 -10.01 -8.33
C LEU A 37 10.46 -10.22 -8.97
N GLY A 38 9.70 -11.18 -8.44
CA GLY A 38 8.35 -11.48 -8.91
C GLY A 38 7.31 -10.48 -8.39
N GLY A 39 6.11 -10.50 -8.99
CA GLY A 39 4.97 -9.67 -8.59
C GLY A 39 4.77 -8.48 -9.53
N ARG A 40 3.91 -7.54 -9.14
CA ARG A 40 3.75 -6.30 -9.92
C ARG A 40 5.03 -5.47 -9.81
N LYS A 41 5.58 -5.08 -10.97
CA LYS A 41 6.73 -4.17 -11.05
C LYS A 41 6.37 -2.85 -10.34
N ILE A 42 7.26 -2.36 -9.49
CA ILE A 42 7.18 -1.00 -8.96
C ILE A 42 7.31 -0.02 -10.14
N ASP A 43 6.51 1.04 -10.13
CA ASP A 43 6.49 2.03 -11.21
C ASP A 43 7.88 2.69 -11.36
N ASP A 44 8.25 3.03 -12.60
CA ASP A 44 9.62 3.46 -12.95
C ASP A 44 10.00 4.83 -12.36
N ASP A 45 9.00 5.64 -12.03
CA ASP A 45 9.15 6.91 -11.29
C ASP A 45 9.55 6.69 -9.83
N ILE A 46 9.12 5.58 -9.22
CA ILE A 46 9.50 5.21 -7.85
C ILE A 46 10.88 4.52 -7.83
N ILE A 47 11.14 3.62 -8.78
CA ILE A 47 12.33 2.75 -8.74
C ILE A 47 13.64 3.53 -8.91
N ASN A 48 13.58 4.70 -9.56
CA ASN A 48 14.75 5.53 -9.83
C ASN A 48 14.89 6.74 -8.89
N ASP A 49 13.88 7.03 -8.06
CA ASP A 49 13.81 8.21 -7.20
C ASP A 49 13.94 7.84 -5.71
N TYR A 50 15.16 7.54 -5.25
CA TYR A 50 15.36 7.13 -3.85
C TYR A 50 16.68 7.62 -3.24
N LYS A 51 17.43 8.47 -3.94
CA LYS A 51 18.78 8.87 -3.54
C LYS A 51 18.78 10.03 -2.55
N LYS A 52 19.73 10.03 -1.61
CA LYS A 52 19.91 11.12 -0.61
C LYS A 52 20.15 12.47 -1.27
N LYS A 53 20.87 12.50 -2.40
CA LYS A 53 21.11 13.73 -3.18
C LYS A 53 19.80 14.41 -3.65
N ASP A 54 18.74 13.62 -3.83
CA ASP A 54 17.43 14.08 -4.30
C ASP A 54 16.47 14.36 -3.12
N GLY A 55 17.02 14.41 -1.89
CA GLY A 55 16.31 14.82 -0.67
C GLY A 55 15.72 13.69 0.17
N TRP A 56 15.98 12.42 -0.18
CA TRP A 56 15.47 11.27 0.56
C TRP A 56 16.27 10.97 1.82
N GLU A 57 15.58 10.78 2.94
CA GLU A 57 16.14 10.53 4.27
C GLU A 57 15.44 9.31 4.90
N LEU A 58 16.20 8.42 5.54
CA LEU A 58 15.62 7.26 6.22
C LEU A 58 14.84 7.70 7.46
N VAL A 59 13.56 7.33 7.51
CA VAL A 59 12.68 7.58 8.66
C VAL A 59 12.66 6.37 9.57
N TYR A 60 12.47 5.20 8.98
CA TYR A 60 12.28 3.95 9.73
C TYR A 60 12.72 2.75 8.92
N ASN A 61 13.13 1.70 9.62
CA ASN A 61 13.59 0.46 9.01
C ASN A 61 13.33 -0.70 9.97
N THR A 62 12.88 -1.83 9.45
CA THR A 62 12.77 -3.08 10.21
C THR A 62 13.89 -4.08 9.88
N PHE A 63 14.58 -3.93 8.76
CA PHE A 63 15.62 -4.89 8.32
C PHE A 63 16.83 -4.84 9.23
N ASN A 64 17.25 -6.00 9.74
CA ASN A 64 18.41 -6.12 10.64
C ASN A 64 18.96 -7.55 10.64
N THR A 65 20.17 -7.72 11.17
CA THR A 65 20.89 -8.99 11.18
C THR A 65 20.57 -9.91 12.37
N SER A 66 19.70 -9.48 13.28
CA SER A 66 19.43 -10.19 14.54
C SER A 66 18.07 -10.88 14.55
N GLN A 67 17.05 -10.27 13.94
CA GLN A 67 15.68 -10.76 13.92
C GLN A 67 14.95 -10.37 12.64
N VAL A 68 14.04 -11.22 12.18
CA VAL A 68 13.12 -10.91 11.09
C VAL A 68 11.83 -10.36 11.68
N TYR A 69 11.46 -9.15 11.26
CA TYR A 69 10.18 -8.55 11.61
C TYR A 69 9.13 -8.82 10.53
N ASN A 70 7.89 -9.00 10.96
CA ASN A 70 6.73 -9.11 10.08
C ASN A 70 5.67 -8.06 10.50
N PRO A 71 5.35 -7.07 9.65
CA PRO A 71 5.84 -6.87 8.29
C PRO A 71 7.30 -6.41 8.22
N SER A 72 7.98 -6.74 7.12
CA SER A 72 9.31 -6.23 6.77
C SER A 72 9.17 -5.00 5.87
N TYR A 73 9.65 -3.84 6.31
CA TYR A 73 9.53 -2.58 5.56
C TYR A 73 10.58 -1.55 5.96
N PHE A 74 10.74 -0.53 5.12
CA PHE A 74 11.46 0.70 5.47
C PHE A 74 10.79 1.91 4.82
N MET A 75 11.00 3.07 5.42
CA MET A 75 10.35 4.34 5.08
C MET A 75 11.41 5.39 4.79
N LEU A 76 11.23 6.12 3.70
CA LEU A 76 12.03 7.28 3.33
C LEU A 76 11.14 8.53 3.31
N TYR A 77 11.66 9.64 3.81
CA TYR A 77 11.03 10.96 3.71
C TYR A 77 11.81 11.82 2.72
N ASN A 78 11.12 12.46 1.79
CA ASN A 78 11.74 13.43 0.90
C ASN A 78 11.52 14.85 1.43
N LYS A 79 12.59 15.53 1.86
CA LYS A 79 12.51 16.87 2.43
C LYS A 79 12.16 17.99 1.44
N TYR A 80 12.29 17.74 0.14
CA TYR A 80 11.94 18.73 -0.89
C TYR A 80 10.49 18.57 -1.37
N LYS A 81 9.96 17.35 -1.37
CA LYS A 81 8.60 17.03 -1.81
C LYS A 81 7.59 16.95 -0.65
N GLY A 82 8.06 16.75 0.58
CA GLY A 82 7.17 16.56 1.74
C GLY A 82 6.43 15.21 1.74
N ILE A 83 6.95 14.22 1.02
CA ILE A 83 6.34 12.89 0.89
C ILE A 83 7.07 11.86 1.74
N ILE A 84 6.32 10.93 2.32
CA ILE A 84 6.87 9.68 2.86
C ILE A 84 6.62 8.56 1.86
N ARG A 85 7.70 7.93 1.41
CA ARG A 85 7.66 6.72 0.61
C ARG A 85 7.93 5.53 1.49
N THR A 86 7.15 4.47 1.31
CA THR A 86 7.37 3.25 2.07
C THR A 86 7.44 2.05 1.17
N TYR A 87 8.41 1.20 1.46
CA TYR A 87 8.66 -0.04 0.76
C TYR A 87 8.34 -1.21 1.69
N PHE A 88 7.32 -1.99 1.32
CA PHE A 88 6.94 -3.22 2.01
C PHE A 88 7.41 -4.43 1.24
N TYR A 89 8.01 -5.37 1.96
CA TYR A 89 8.38 -6.66 1.41
C TYR A 89 7.37 -7.73 1.83
N PHE A 90 6.75 -8.37 0.84
CA PHE A 90 5.97 -9.58 1.05
C PHE A 90 6.90 -10.79 1.05
N VAL A 91 6.98 -11.46 2.20
CA VAL A 91 7.88 -12.60 2.43
C VAL A 91 7.48 -13.84 1.63
N THR A 92 8.45 -14.72 1.41
CA THR A 92 8.28 -16.01 0.74
C THR A 92 8.12 -17.18 1.73
N PRO A 93 7.26 -18.17 1.44
CA PRO A 93 6.22 -18.14 0.40
C PRO A 93 5.11 -17.16 0.79
N SER A 94 4.61 -16.36 -0.16
CA SER A 94 3.43 -15.54 0.12
C SER A 94 2.22 -16.47 0.25
N ALA A 95 1.47 -16.34 1.36
CA ALA A 95 0.22 -17.05 1.55
C ALA A 95 -0.97 -16.35 0.85
N TYR A 96 -0.72 -15.21 0.19
CA TYR A 96 -1.76 -14.27 -0.23
C TYR A 96 -1.67 -13.98 -1.73
N PRO A 97 -2.19 -14.85 -2.62
CA PRO A 97 -2.40 -14.45 -3.99
C PRO A 97 -3.43 -13.31 -4.03
N SER A 98 -3.03 -12.18 -4.61
CA SER A 98 -3.84 -10.96 -4.64
C SER A 98 -3.99 -10.41 -6.06
N SER A 99 -5.13 -9.78 -6.32
CA SER A 99 -5.28 -8.85 -7.45
C SER A 99 -5.22 -7.39 -7.00
N ASN A 100 -5.36 -7.14 -5.69
CA ASN A 100 -5.32 -5.80 -5.11
C ASN A 100 -4.57 -5.79 -3.78
N ILE A 101 -4.13 -4.60 -3.38
CA ILE A 101 -3.76 -4.27 -2.02
C ILE A 101 -4.72 -3.19 -1.54
N SER A 102 -5.35 -3.40 -0.40
CA SER A 102 -5.98 -2.32 0.36
C SER A 102 -5.07 -1.89 1.49
N TYR A 103 -5.05 -0.60 1.76
CA TYR A 103 -4.36 -0.09 2.94
C TYR A 103 -5.20 0.92 3.69
N LEU A 104 -4.94 1.00 4.99
CA LEU A 104 -5.57 1.91 5.93
C LEU A 104 -4.49 2.65 6.72
N LEU A 105 -4.46 3.96 6.59
CA LEU A 105 -3.71 4.87 7.46
C LEU A 105 -4.66 5.42 8.50
N THR A 106 -4.33 5.28 9.78
CA THR A 106 -5.14 5.80 10.88
C THR A 106 -4.24 6.48 11.91
N LEU A 107 -4.69 7.62 12.43
CA LEU A 107 -4.08 8.21 13.63
C LEU A 107 -4.73 7.64 14.88
N ARG A 108 -3.91 7.06 15.76
CA ARG A 108 -4.35 6.55 17.07
C ARG A 108 -3.84 7.43 18.20
N GLY A 109 -4.45 7.27 19.37
CA GLY A 109 -4.17 8.06 20.57
C GLY A 109 -5.12 9.27 20.70
N ALA A 110 -5.12 9.89 21.88
CA ALA A 110 -6.05 10.97 22.20
C ALA A 110 -5.86 12.23 21.33
N LYS A 111 -4.66 12.41 20.75
CA LYS A 111 -4.30 13.53 19.88
C LYS A 111 -4.43 13.22 18.40
N GLY A 112 -4.67 11.97 18.01
CA GLY A 112 -4.88 11.57 16.61
C GLY A 112 -5.91 12.44 15.87
N PRO A 113 -7.15 12.58 16.38
CA PRO A 113 -8.18 13.40 15.73
C PRO A 113 -7.86 14.91 15.68
N GLN A 114 -6.89 15.38 16.48
CA GLN A 114 -6.48 16.78 16.55
C GLN A 114 -5.32 17.09 15.59
N SER A 115 -4.69 16.06 15.03
CA SER A 115 -3.56 16.20 14.13
C SER A 115 -4.03 16.40 12.68
N PRO A 116 -3.47 17.36 11.93
CA PRO A 116 -3.74 17.51 10.50
C PRO A 116 -3.02 16.46 9.64
N MET A 117 -2.19 15.58 10.23
CA MET A 117 -1.18 14.79 9.51
C MET A 117 -1.71 14.01 8.30
N LEU A 118 -2.93 13.46 8.35
CA LEU A 118 -3.51 12.72 7.21
C LEU A 118 -4.38 13.57 6.27
N ASN A 119 -4.40 14.89 6.39
CA ASN A 119 -5.24 15.74 5.55
C ASN A 119 -4.91 15.61 4.06
N PHE A 120 -3.65 15.38 3.70
CA PHE A 120 -3.20 15.24 2.31
C PHE A 120 -3.05 13.79 1.84
N ALA A 121 -3.24 12.79 2.70
CA ALA A 121 -2.87 11.40 2.40
C ALA A 121 -3.75 10.68 1.35
N ALA A 122 -4.90 11.23 0.94
CA ALA A 122 -5.76 10.67 -0.12
C ALA A 122 -6.96 11.57 -0.51
N LYS A 123 -6.82 12.90 -0.45
CA LYS A 123 -7.94 13.81 -0.68
C LYS A 123 -7.64 14.81 -1.79
N ASP A 124 -8.52 14.86 -2.78
CA ASP A 124 -8.49 15.89 -3.82
C ASP A 124 -8.91 17.26 -3.28
N ILE A 125 -9.77 17.28 -2.25
CA ILE A 125 -10.31 18.50 -1.64
C ILE A 125 -10.02 18.49 -0.14
N ILE A 126 -9.34 19.54 0.31
CA ILE A 126 -8.93 19.72 1.70
C ILE A 126 -9.89 20.67 2.40
N LYS A 127 -10.47 20.22 3.52
CA LYS A 127 -11.26 21.07 4.41
C LYS A 127 -10.35 21.61 5.51
N VAL A 128 -10.17 22.93 5.55
CA VAL A 128 -9.26 23.60 6.51
C VAL A 128 -9.74 23.43 7.97
N ASP A 129 -11.06 23.34 8.18
CA ASP A 129 -11.66 23.32 9.51
C ASP A 129 -11.86 21.90 10.09
N SER A 130 -11.35 20.87 9.42
CA SER A 130 -11.52 19.48 9.87
C SER A 130 -10.30 18.63 9.60
N ASN A 131 -9.92 17.83 10.58
CA ASN A 131 -8.84 16.87 10.44
C ASN A 131 -9.33 15.50 9.98
N THR A 132 -8.46 14.84 9.22
CA THR A 132 -8.64 13.48 8.74
C THR A 132 -7.95 12.55 9.71
N ASN A 133 -8.71 11.68 10.36
CA ASN A 133 -8.14 10.68 11.27
C ASN A 133 -7.83 9.36 10.58
N GLU A 134 -8.43 9.10 9.42
CA GLU A 134 -8.31 7.84 8.72
C GLU A 134 -8.41 8.02 7.20
N VAL A 135 -7.60 7.25 6.47
CA VAL A 135 -7.52 7.21 5.01
C VAL A 135 -7.44 5.75 4.58
N SER A 136 -8.31 5.35 3.65
CA SER A 136 -8.30 4.02 3.05
C SER A 136 -8.20 4.12 1.53
N GLN A 137 -7.35 3.29 0.92
CA GLN A 137 -7.30 3.15 -0.54
C GLN A 137 -7.17 1.68 -0.96
N ILE A 138 -7.54 1.43 -2.21
CA ILE A 138 -7.37 0.14 -2.90
C ILE A 138 -6.57 0.39 -4.16
N GLN A 139 -5.53 -0.41 -4.39
CA GLN A 139 -4.69 -0.35 -5.57
C GLN A 139 -4.57 -1.74 -6.19
N ALA A 140 -4.61 -1.83 -7.52
CA ALA A 140 -4.36 -3.07 -8.23
C ALA A 140 -2.91 -3.50 -7.99
N TYR A 141 -2.70 -4.67 -7.40
CA TYR A 141 -1.36 -5.17 -7.10
C TYR A 141 -1.37 -6.68 -6.90
N THR A 142 -0.44 -7.36 -7.55
CA THR A 142 -0.25 -8.80 -7.44
C THR A 142 1.00 -9.11 -6.63
N VAL A 143 0.79 -9.73 -5.47
CA VAL A 143 1.86 -10.28 -4.64
C VAL A 143 2.32 -11.62 -5.24
N SER A 144 3.64 -11.80 -5.40
CA SER A 144 4.24 -13.05 -5.84
C SER A 144 4.49 -14.01 -4.68
N ASN A 145 4.39 -15.31 -4.96
CA ASN A 145 4.82 -16.37 -4.05
C ASN A 145 6.35 -16.44 -3.90
N THR A 146 7.10 -15.82 -4.81
CA THR A 146 8.57 -15.73 -4.79
C THR A 146 9.11 -14.45 -4.15
N GLY A 147 8.23 -13.65 -3.54
CA GLY A 147 8.59 -12.42 -2.86
C GLY A 147 8.43 -11.21 -3.76
N SER A 148 7.90 -10.13 -3.20
CA SER A 148 7.56 -8.92 -3.95
C SER A 148 7.72 -7.67 -3.10
N TRP A 149 8.17 -6.58 -3.74
CA TRP A 149 8.16 -5.26 -3.14
C TRP A 149 6.94 -4.46 -3.58
N TYR A 150 6.23 -3.92 -2.60
CA TYR A 150 5.22 -2.91 -2.80
C TYR A 150 5.74 -1.56 -2.30
N ALA A 151 5.51 -0.51 -3.09
CA ALA A 151 5.90 0.84 -2.74
C ALA A 151 4.70 1.78 -2.91
N THR A 152 4.54 2.73 -1.99
CA THR A 152 3.54 3.80 -2.10
C THR A 152 4.05 5.07 -1.43
N ASP A 153 3.57 6.20 -1.95
CA ASP A 153 3.87 7.54 -1.46
C ASP A 153 2.67 8.12 -0.70
N PHE A 154 2.97 8.87 0.35
CA PHE A 154 1.99 9.65 1.10
C PHE A 154 2.46 11.07 1.30
N GLU A 155 1.59 12.00 1.00
CA GLU A 155 1.72 13.39 1.44
C GLU A 155 1.15 13.50 2.85
N LEU A 156 1.99 13.90 3.81
CA LEU A 156 1.58 14.16 5.18
C LEU A 156 1.60 15.64 5.46
N ALA A 157 0.53 16.15 6.08
CA ALA A 157 0.53 17.54 6.50
C ALA A 157 1.46 17.73 7.70
N TYR A 158 2.14 18.88 7.73
CA TYR A 158 2.95 19.25 8.89
C TYR A 158 2.06 19.44 10.11
N ASP A 159 2.41 18.76 11.20
CA ASP A 159 1.84 18.97 12.52
C ASP A 159 2.92 19.49 13.48
N LYS A 160 2.76 20.76 13.86
CA LYS A 160 3.71 21.46 14.74
C LYS A 160 3.82 20.84 16.14
N ASN A 161 2.82 20.05 16.56
CA ASN A 161 2.76 19.48 17.90
C ASN A 161 3.36 18.08 17.96
N THR A 162 3.72 17.45 16.84
CA THR A 162 4.20 16.05 16.80
C THR A 162 5.42 15.84 17.70
N SER A 163 6.37 16.78 17.72
CA SER A 163 7.57 16.70 18.56
C SER A 163 7.30 16.89 20.06
N LEU A 164 6.14 17.44 20.41
CA LEU A 164 5.70 17.69 21.79
C LEU A 164 4.68 16.65 22.28
N THR A 165 4.23 15.75 21.40
CA THR A 165 3.19 14.78 21.70
C THR A 165 3.82 13.44 22.02
N ASP A 166 3.38 12.81 23.12
CA ASP A 166 3.84 11.47 23.48
C ASP A 166 3.43 10.45 22.41
N PHE A 167 4.26 9.43 22.20
CA PHE A 167 3.95 8.36 21.25
C PHE A 167 2.60 7.68 21.56
N ASN A 168 2.21 7.52 22.83
CA ASN A 168 0.92 6.91 23.18
C ASN A 168 -0.28 7.80 22.80
N ASP A 169 -0.07 9.11 22.69
CA ASP A 169 -1.09 10.09 22.38
C ASP A 169 -1.24 10.38 20.88
N LEU A 170 -0.20 10.12 20.07
CA LEU A 170 -0.25 10.26 18.61
C LEU A 170 0.57 9.15 17.93
N GLN A 171 -0.11 8.21 17.28
CA GLN A 171 0.53 7.13 16.52
C GLN A 171 0.01 7.11 15.09
N LEU A 172 0.92 7.03 14.12
CA LEU A 172 0.56 6.67 12.75
C LEU A 172 0.50 5.14 12.64
N ASN A 173 -0.71 4.61 12.50
CA ASN A 173 -0.93 3.19 12.26
C ASN A 173 -1.16 2.94 10.78
N TRP A 174 -0.47 1.95 10.23
CA TRP A 174 -0.66 1.51 8.86
C TRP A 174 -1.00 0.02 8.81
N SER A 175 -2.17 -0.28 8.25
CA SER A 175 -2.60 -1.65 7.93
C SER A 175 -2.56 -1.88 6.43
N ILE A 176 -1.93 -2.97 5.96
CA ILE A 176 -1.87 -3.36 4.55
C ILE A 176 -2.44 -4.76 4.42
N ASN A 177 -3.36 -4.94 3.47
CA ASN A 177 -4.06 -6.19 3.25
C ASN A 177 -4.10 -6.54 1.75
N PRO A 178 -3.25 -7.47 1.29
CA PRO A 178 -3.43 -8.09 -0.03
C PRO A 178 -4.78 -8.81 -0.08
N ASN A 179 -5.57 -8.56 -1.13
CA ASN A 179 -6.89 -9.15 -1.30
C ASN A 179 -7.25 -9.37 -2.77
N THR A 180 -8.29 -10.16 -3.00
CA THR A 180 -8.85 -10.43 -4.33
C THR A 180 -10.33 -10.11 -4.31
N ILE A 181 -10.75 -9.20 -5.18
CA ILE A 181 -12.17 -8.88 -5.38
C ILE A 181 -12.72 -9.92 -6.36
N SER A 182 -13.60 -10.81 -5.88
CA SER A 182 -14.19 -11.89 -6.67
C SER A 182 -15.52 -11.52 -7.32
N GLN A 183 -16.31 -10.65 -6.68
CA GLN A 183 -17.60 -10.20 -7.18
C GLN A 183 -17.84 -8.75 -6.75
N ILE A 184 -18.35 -7.93 -7.67
CA ILE A 184 -18.90 -6.61 -7.38
C ILE A 184 -20.39 -6.68 -7.64
N THR A 185 -21.20 -6.50 -6.60
CA THR A 185 -22.66 -6.43 -6.72
C THR A 185 -23.07 -4.96 -6.74
N LEU A 186 -23.52 -4.49 -7.90
CA LEU A 186 -24.13 -3.17 -8.03
C LEU A 186 -25.64 -3.32 -7.86
N ASN A 187 -26.16 -2.87 -6.72
CA ASN A 187 -27.60 -2.87 -6.49
C ASN A 187 -28.21 -1.65 -7.20
N GLY A 188 -29.04 -1.90 -8.23
CA GLY A 188 -29.73 -0.87 -9.00
C GLY A 188 -30.72 -1.48 -9.99
N ILE A 189 -31.62 -0.66 -10.53
CA ILE A 189 -32.49 -1.05 -11.64
C ILE A 189 -31.81 -0.57 -12.92
N GLU A 190 -31.37 -1.50 -13.75
CA GLU A 190 -30.94 -1.19 -15.11
C GLU A 190 -32.18 -0.84 -15.94
N THR A 191 -32.32 0.42 -16.33
CA THR A 191 -33.37 0.86 -17.25
C THR A 191 -32.75 1.17 -18.61
N GLY A 192 -33.21 0.46 -19.64
CA GLY A 192 -32.76 0.63 -21.02
C GLY A 192 -33.92 0.43 -22.00
N THR A 193 -33.86 1.08 -23.15
CA THR A 193 -34.82 0.88 -24.24
C THR A 193 -34.20 -0.03 -25.28
N ILE A 194 -34.82 -1.18 -25.56
CA ILE A 194 -34.43 -2.04 -26.67
C ILE A 194 -35.15 -1.53 -27.92
N SER A 195 -34.41 -0.96 -28.87
CA SER A 195 -34.94 -0.62 -30.20
C SER A 195 -34.51 -1.69 -31.19
N GLY A 196 -35.39 -2.65 -31.47
CA GLY A 196 -35.15 -3.72 -32.42
C GLY A 196 -36.43 -4.48 -32.78
N THR A 197 -36.42 -5.17 -33.91
CA THR A 197 -37.52 -6.04 -34.33
C THR A 197 -37.31 -7.43 -33.73
N VAL A 198 -38.26 -7.88 -32.89
CA VAL A 198 -38.30 -9.27 -32.42
C VAL A 198 -39.05 -10.09 -33.45
N THR A 199 -38.35 -10.96 -34.17
CA THR A 199 -38.98 -11.89 -35.12
C THR A 199 -39.15 -13.24 -34.46
N GLN A 200 -40.39 -13.64 -34.20
CA GLN A 200 -40.71 -15.03 -33.83
C GLN A 200 -40.98 -15.81 -35.13
N ASN A 201 -40.19 -16.86 -35.38
CA ASN A 201 -40.48 -17.77 -36.49
C ASN A 201 -41.77 -18.55 -36.17
N LYS A 202 -42.76 -18.45 -37.07
CA LYS A 202 -44.01 -19.21 -36.98
C LYS A 202 -43.68 -20.72 -37.06
N PRO A 203 -44.21 -21.57 -36.16
CA PRO A 203 -44.03 -23.01 -36.28
C PRO A 203 -44.71 -23.49 -37.58
N GLU A 204 -43.96 -24.17 -38.45
CA GLU A 204 -44.54 -24.88 -39.58
C GLU A 204 -45.15 -26.20 -39.10
N LEU A 205 -46.45 -26.39 -39.36
CA LEU A 205 -47.14 -27.67 -39.14
C LEU A 205 -46.76 -28.61 -40.29
N ILE A 206 -45.83 -29.53 -40.06
CA ILE A 206 -45.56 -30.62 -41.02
C ILE A 206 -46.49 -31.78 -40.69
N PHE A 207 -47.57 -31.93 -41.46
CA PHE A 207 -48.36 -33.17 -41.51
C PHE A 207 -47.79 -34.06 -42.62
N SER A 208 -47.36 -35.28 -42.26
CA SER A 208 -47.05 -36.35 -43.23
C SER A 208 -48.22 -37.32 -43.23
N VAL A 209 -48.90 -37.47 -44.36
CA VAL A 209 -49.85 -38.58 -44.61
C VAL A 209 -49.06 -39.71 -45.28
N ILE A 210 -49.29 -40.93 -44.81
CA ILE A 210 -48.60 -42.19 -45.13
C ILE A 210 -48.49 -42.43 -46.63
#